data_AF-A0A7K2PG07-F1
#
_entry.id   AF-A0A7K2PG07-F1
#
_cell.length_a   1.000
_cell.length_b   1.000
_cell.length_c   1.000
_cell.angle_alpha   90.00
_cell.angle_beta   90.00
_cell.angle_gamma   90.00
#
_symmetry.space_group_name_H-M   'P 1'
#
loop_
_entity.id
_entity.type
_entity.pdbx_description
1 polymer ?
#
loop_
_entity_poly.entity_id
_entity_poly.type
_entity_poly.pdbx_seq_one_letter_code
_entity_poly.pdbx_strand_id
1 'polypeptide(L)'
;MTVTATSVDESDRLESQSAPASRWAVRLRRLVPAAAAALSGVLLYVSFPPRTLWWLALPAFAVFGWVLRGRGWKAAFGLGYLFGLGFLLPLLVWTGVEVGPGPWLALVAIEAIFVALVGVGIAAVSKL
;
A
#
# COMPACT_ATOMS: atom_id res chain seq x y z
N MET A 1 57.71 -21.14 -25.98
CA MET A 1 56.66 -21.50 -25.01
C MET A 1 56.34 -20.23 -24.23
N THR A 2 55.28 -19.53 -24.59
CA THR A 2 54.89 -18.27 -23.91
C THR A 2 53.39 -18.33 -23.69
N VAL A 3 53.00 -18.33 -22.42
CA VAL A 3 51.61 -18.49 -21.94
C VAL A 3 51.10 -17.10 -21.55
N THR A 4 49.94 -16.72 -22.10
CA THR A 4 49.15 -15.56 -21.64
C THR A 4 47.77 -16.05 -21.23
N ALA A 5 47.50 -16.03 -19.92
CA ALA A 5 46.19 -16.32 -19.35
C ALA A 5 45.91 -15.33 -18.21
N THR A 6 45.30 -14.18 -18.52
CA THR A 6 44.80 -13.23 -17.51
C THR A 6 43.51 -12.47 -17.90
N SER A 7 42.85 -12.75 -19.04
CA SER A 7 41.65 -12.00 -19.43
C SER A 7 40.32 -12.57 -18.89
N VAL A 8 40.31 -13.82 -18.47
CA VAL A 8 39.05 -14.52 -18.13
C VAL A 8 38.52 -14.12 -16.74
N ASP A 9 39.39 -13.84 -15.77
CA ASP A 9 38.98 -13.57 -14.37
C ASP A 9 38.46 -12.13 -14.14
N GLU A 10 38.88 -11.16 -14.96
CA GLU A 10 38.48 -9.75 -14.83
C GLU A 10 37.07 -9.48 -15.39
N SER A 11 36.70 -10.25 -16.42
CA SER A 11 35.38 -10.19 -17.09
C SER A 11 34.26 -10.67 -16.15
N ASP A 12 34.49 -11.78 -15.44
CA ASP A 12 33.54 -12.39 -14.50
C ASP A 12 33.28 -11.49 -13.25
N ARG A 13 34.30 -10.71 -12.84
CA ARG A 13 34.18 -9.78 -11.70
C ARG A 13 33.35 -8.53 -12.02
N LEU A 14 33.39 -8.05 -13.26
CA LEU A 14 32.62 -6.87 -13.72
C LEU A 14 31.14 -7.22 -13.96
N GLU A 15 30.83 -8.44 -14.40
CA GLU A 15 29.43 -8.92 -14.53
C GLU A 15 28.75 -9.15 -13.17
N SER A 16 29.50 -9.59 -12.16
CA SER A 16 28.97 -9.86 -10.81
C SER A 16 28.66 -8.60 -9.99
N GLN A 17 29.32 -7.45 -10.25
CA GLN A 17 29.17 -6.24 -9.44
C GLN A 17 27.98 -5.33 -9.76
N SER A 18 27.19 -5.59 -10.81
CA SER A 18 26.14 -4.64 -11.27
C SER A 18 24.70 -4.93 -10.77
N ALA A 19 24.49 -5.84 -9.82
CA ALA A 19 23.14 -6.33 -9.46
C ALA A 19 22.45 -5.84 -8.14
N PRO A 20 22.77 -4.69 -7.50
CA PRO A 20 21.94 -4.18 -6.41
C PRO A 20 20.77 -3.29 -6.89
N ALA A 21 20.94 -2.50 -7.96
CA ALA A 21 19.95 -1.48 -8.37
C ALA A 21 18.62 -2.07 -8.89
N SER A 22 18.63 -3.28 -9.46
CA SER A 22 17.43 -3.92 -10.03
C SER A 22 16.47 -4.48 -8.97
N ARG A 23 17.01 -5.03 -7.87
CA ARG A 23 16.20 -5.62 -6.78
C ARG A 23 15.41 -4.57 -6.01
N TRP A 24 16.02 -3.40 -5.77
CA TRP A 24 15.35 -2.26 -5.12
C TRP A 24 14.22 -1.70 -5.99
N ALA A 25 14.43 -1.55 -7.30
CA ALA A 25 13.41 -1.08 -8.23
C ALA A 25 12.17 -2.01 -8.25
N VAL A 26 12.37 -3.33 -8.20
CA VAL A 26 11.27 -4.31 -8.10
C VAL A 26 10.55 -4.20 -6.77
N ARG A 27 11.28 -4.01 -5.66
CA ARG A 27 10.70 -3.87 -4.32
C ARG A 27 9.87 -2.59 -4.19
N LEU A 28 10.39 -1.47 -4.69
CA LEU A 28 9.69 -0.18 -4.76
C LEU A 28 8.38 -0.31 -5.56
N ARG A 29 8.43 -0.95 -6.75
CA ARG A 29 7.22 -1.20 -7.56
C ARG A 29 6.17 -2.03 -6.82
N ARG A 30 6.58 -2.98 -5.97
CA ARG A 30 5.66 -3.77 -5.15
C ARG A 30 5.02 -2.97 -4.01
N LEU A 31 5.65 -1.89 -3.56
CA LEU A 31 5.09 -1.01 -2.53
C LEU A 31 4.11 0.02 -3.09
N VAL A 32 4.18 0.33 -4.39
CA VAL A 32 3.29 1.32 -5.03
C VAL A 32 1.80 1.06 -4.74
N PRO A 33 1.26 -0.17 -4.86
CA PRO A 33 -0.16 -0.42 -4.56
C PRO A 33 -0.50 -0.20 -3.08
N ALA A 34 0.40 -0.59 -2.16
CA ALA A 34 0.21 -0.42 -0.73
C ALA A 34 0.20 1.07 -0.35
N ALA A 35 1.16 1.84 -0.87
CA ALA A 35 1.21 3.28 -0.69
C ALA A 35 -0.01 3.97 -1.30
N ALA A 36 -0.41 3.60 -2.52
CA ALA A 36 -1.59 4.16 -3.18
C ALA A 36 -2.88 3.86 -2.38
N ALA A 37 -3.03 2.66 -1.84
CA ALA A 37 -4.18 2.32 -0.99
C ALA A 37 -4.19 3.15 0.31
N ALA A 38 -3.08 3.22 1.03
CA ALA A 38 -2.98 4.02 2.26
C ALA A 38 -3.23 5.52 2.00
N LEU A 39 -2.60 6.08 0.97
CA LEU A 39 -2.78 7.49 0.58
C LEU A 39 -4.21 7.77 0.11
N SER A 40 -4.88 6.82 -0.53
CA SER A 40 -6.30 6.95 -0.88
C SER A 40 -7.18 7.01 0.38
N GLY A 41 -6.84 6.26 1.43
CA GLY A 41 -7.51 6.37 2.73
C GLY A 41 -7.32 7.74 3.38
N VAL A 42 -6.09 8.27 3.35
CA VAL A 42 -5.79 9.62 3.82
C VAL A 42 -6.55 10.67 2.99
N LEU A 43 -6.60 10.49 1.68
CA LEU A 43 -7.35 11.37 0.78
C LEU A 43 -8.85 11.37 1.11
N LEU A 44 -9.41 10.21 1.45
CA LEU A 44 -10.77 10.10 1.96
C LEU A 44 -10.92 10.87 3.27
N TYR A 45 -9.98 10.78 4.22
CA TYR A 45 -10.03 11.58 5.44
C TYR A 45 -10.05 13.09 5.16
N VAL A 46 -9.27 13.56 4.20
CA VAL A 46 -9.24 14.98 3.81
C VAL A 46 -10.59 15.46 3.25
N SER A 47 -11.41 14.55 2.71
CA SER A 47 -12.77 14.87 2.23
C SER A 47 -13.77 15.15 3.36
N PHE A 48 -13.44 14.83 4.61
CA PHE A 48 -14.31 15.05 5.76
C PHE A 48 -14.20 16.48 6.33
N PRO A 49 -15.23 16.95 7.05
CA PRO A 49 -15.22 18.25 7.72
C PRO A 49 -13.97 18.47 8.60
N PRO A 50 -13.52 19.72 8.76
CA PRO A 50 -14.17 20.99 8.38
C PRO A 50 -13.90 21.47 6.95
N ARG A 51 -13.21 20.66 6.13
CA ARG A 51 -12.81 21.03 4.77
C ARG A 51 -13.99 20.89 3.81
N THR A 52 -14.09 21.78 2.84
CA THR A 52 -15.13 21.73 1.78
C THR A 52 -14.78 20.78 0.63
N LEU A 53 -13.78 19.92 0.81
CA LEU A 53 -13.18 19.07 -0.22
C LEU A 53 -13.89 17.70 -0.34
N TRP A 54 -15.22 17.66 -0.17
CA TRP A 54 -16.02 16.43 -0.22
C TRP A 54 -15.82 15.63 -1.52
N TRP A 55 -15.56 16.33 -2.63
CA TRP A 55 -15.34 15.73 -3.94
C TRP A 55 -14.09 14.85 -3.99
N LEU A 56 -13.16 14.98 -3.04
CA LEU A 56 -11.97 14.11 -2.91
C LEU A 56 -12.31 12.67 -2.54
N ALA A 57 -13.51 12.40 -2.02
CA ALA A 57 -13.98 11.03 -1.82
C ALA A 57 -14.02 10.26 -3.16
N LEU A 58 -14.42 10.92 -4.26
CA LEU A 58 -14.50 10.32 -5.59
C LEU A 58 -13.13 9.81 -6.10
N PRO A 59 -12.07 10.64 -6.19
CA PRO A 59 -10.75 10.16 -6.59
C PRO A 59 -10.15 9.18 -5.57
N ALA A 60 -10.43 9.32 -4.26
CA ALA A 60 -9.98 8.35 -3.26
C ALA A 60 -10.50 6.94 -3.56
N PHE A 61 -11.81 6.79 -3.79
CA PHE A 61 -12.39 5.50 -4.16
C PHE A 61 -12.00 5.04 -5.57
N ALA A 62 -11.84 5.96 -6.53
CA ALA A 62 -11.41 5.61 -7.89
C ALA A 62 -10.00 5.00 -7.91
N VAL A 63 -9.05 5.61 -7.19
CA VAL A 63 -7.68 5.09 -7.06
C VAL A 63 -7.68 3.77 -6.29
N PHE A 64 -8.42 3.68 -5.19
CA PHE A 64 -8.53 2.43 -4.42
C PHE A 64 -9.13 1.28 -5.25
N GLY A 65 -10.23 1.52 -5.95
CA GLY A 65 -10.86 0.57 -6.85
C GLY A 65 -9.93 0.13 -7.98
N TRP A 66 -9.15 1.06 -8.56
CA TRP A 66 -8.09 0.71 -9.51
C TRP A 66 -7.09 -0.26 -8.89
N VAL A 67 -6.56 0.07 -7.71
CA VAL A 67 -5.54 -0.73 -7.01
C VAL A 67 -6.00 -2.17 -6.72
N LEU A 68 -7.31 -2.38 -6.53
CA LEU A 68 -7.92 -3.69 -6.32
C LEU A 68 -8.16 -4.51 -7.60
N ARG A 69 -8.13 -3.90 -8.80
CA ARG A 69 -8.42 -4.61 -10.06
C ARG A 69 -7.48 -5.79 -10.29
N GLY A 70 -8.07 -6.93 -10.64
CA GLY A 70 -7.34 -8.18 -10.91
C GLY A 70 -6.64 -8.80 -9.69
N ARG A 71 -6.86 -8.29 -8.48
CA ARG A 71 -6.19 -8.80 -7.27
C ARG A 71 -6.89 -10.02 -6.68
N GLY A 72 -6.12 -10.91 -6.08
CA GLY A 72 -6.64 -12.01 -5.26
C GLY A 72 -7.19 -11.52 -3.93
N TRP A 73 -8.01 -12.33 -3.25
CA TRP A 73 -8.64 -11.97 -1.97
C TRP A 73 -7.62 -11.55 -0.90
N LYS A 74 -6.47 -12.23 -0.78
CA LYS A 74 -5.40 -11.88 0.17
C LYS A 74 -4.84 -10.48 -0.07
N ALA A 75 -4.59 -10.15 -1.34
CA ALA A 75 -4.08 -8.84 -1.72
C ALA A 75 -5.14 -7.76 -1.52
N ALA A 76 -6.40 -8.05 -1.88
CA ALA A 76 -7.51 -7.13 -1.68
C ALA A 76 -7.75 -6.84 -0.18
N PHE A 77 -7.66 -7.85 0.67
CA PHE A 77 -7.73 -7.70 2.13
C PHE A 77 -6.63 -6.78 2.64
N GLY A 78 -5.36 -7.06 2.32
CA GLY A 78 -4.24 -6.23 2.77
C GLY A 78 -4.31 -4.78 2.28
N LEU A 79 -4.71 -4.57 1.02
CA LEU A 79 -4.87 -3.24 0.44
C LEU A 79 -6.06 -2.49 1.06
N GLY A 80 -7.19 -3.17 1.27
CA GLY A 80 -8.35 -2.59 1.96
C GLY A 80 -8.08 -2.27 3.42
N TYR A 81 -7.29 -3.08 4.10
CA TYR A 81 -6.82 -2.80 5.45
C TYR A 81 -5.97 -1.52 5.49
N LEU A 82 -5.01 -1.37 4.57
CA LEU A 82 -4.18 -0.15 4.47
C LEU A 82 -5.00 1.10 4.13
N PHE A 83 -5.98 0.99 3.24
CA PHE A 83 -6.93 2.07 2.94
C PHE A 83 -7.74 2.44 4.19
N GLY A 84 -8.27 1.45 4.90
CA GLY A 84 -8.98 1.62 6.16
C GLY A 84 -8.13 2.32 7.22
N LEU A 85 -6.89 1.87 7.43
CA LEU A 85 -5.94 2.51 8.35
C LEU A 85 -5.64 3.96 7.96
N GLY A 86 -5.38 4.23 6.68
CA GLY A 86 -5.12 5.59 6.20
C GLY A 86 -6.28 6.56 6.45
N PHE A 87 -7.51 6.04 6.45
CA PHE A 87 -8.72 6.80 6.72
C PHE A 87 -9.04 6.93 8.22
N LEU A 88 -9.11 5.80 8.93
CA LEU A 88 -9.63 5.71 10.30
C LEU A 88 -8.64 6.23 11.34
N LEU A 89 -7.33 6.04 11.12
CA LEU A 89 -6.31 6.50 12.06
C LEU A 89 -6.38 8.02 12.30
N PRO A 90 -6.35 8.89 11.27
CA PRO A 90 -6.51 10.33 11.49
C PRO A 90 -7.95 10.72 11.86
N LEU A 91 -8.96 9.99 11.37
CA LEU A 91 -10.36 10.32 11.65
C LEU A 91 -10.74 10.12 13.12
N LEU A 92 -10.22 9.07 13.75
CA LEU A 92 -10.58 8.66 15.11
C LEU A 92 -9.60 9.14 16.17
N VAL A 93 -8.60 9.95 15.82
CA VAL A 93 -7.58 10.40 16.78
C VAL A 93 -8.17 11.08 18.03
N TRP A 94 -9.33 11.71 17.90
CA TRP A 94 -10.05 12.34 19.00
C TRP A 94 -10.49 11.33 20.08
N THR A 95 -10.79 10.08 19.72
CA THR A 95 -11.15 9.06 20.72
C THR A 95 -9.97 8.73 21.62
N GLY A 96 -8.74 8.79 21.09
CA GLY A 96 -7.53 8.58 21.86
C GLY A 96 -7.32 9.60 22.98
N VAL A 97 -7.92 10.79 22.88
CA VAL A 97 -7.93 11.80 23.95
C VAL A 97 -8.80 11.34 25.13
N GLU A 98 -9.93 10.69 24.84
CA GLU A 98 -10.93 10.28 25.83
C GLU A 98 -10.61 8.91 26.46
N VAL A 99 -10.18 7.93 25.64
CA VAL A 99 -9.97 6.53 26.07
C VAL A 99 -8.50 6.12 26.14
N GLY A 100 -7.58 7.00 25.72
CA GLY A 100 -6.15 6.71 25.65
C GLY A 100 -5.71 6.01 24.34
N PRO A 101 -4.39 5.93 24.10
CA PRO A 101 -3.84 5.48 22.81
C PRO A 101 -4.06 3.99 22.53
N GLY A 102 -4.05 3.14 23.56
CA GLY A 102 -4.24 1.69 23.40
C GLY A 102 -5.61 1.33 22.83
N PRO A 103 -6.72 1.72 23.49
CA PRO A 103 -8.07 1.48 22.99
C PRO A 103 -8.34 2.12 21.62
N TRP A 104 -7.83 3.34 21.36
CA TRP A 104 -7.95 3.99 20.05
C TRP A 104 -7.29 3.18 18.92
N LEU A 105 -6.05 2.71 19.12
CA LEU A 105 -5.37 1.90 18.12
C LEU A 105 -6.06 0.54 17.90
N ALA A 106 -6.57 -0.08 18.98
CA ALA A 106 -7.34 -1.31 18.87
C ALA A 106 -8.62 -1.10 18.07
N LEU A 107 -9.35 -0.01 18.32
CA LEU A 107 -10.55 0.37 17.57
C LEU A 107 -10.23 0.53 16.08
N VAL A 108 -9.24 1.36 15.73
CA VAL A 108 -8.81 1.60 14.35
C VAL A 108 -8.43 0.29 13.65
N ALA A 109 -7.66 -0.56 14.32
CA ALA A 109 -7.23 -1.84 13.77
C ALA A 109 -8.41 -2.79 13.51
N ILE A 110 -9.36 -2.89 14.45
CA ILE A 110 -10.54 -3.74 14.30
C ILE A 110 -11.47 -3.20 13.22
N GLU A 111 -11.75 -1.90 13.20
CA GLU A 111 -12.61 -1.27 12.20
C GLU A 111 -12.03 -1.37 10.78
N ALA A 112 -10.71 -1.24 10.64
CA ALA A 112 -10.04 -1.41 9.35
C ALA A 112 -10.21 -2.83 8.77
N ILE A 113 -10.50 -3.85 9.59
CA ILE A 113 -10.83 -5.20 9.09
C ILE A 113 -12.15 -5.17 8.31
N PHE A 114 -13.16 -4.43 8.77
CA PHE A 114 -14.42 -4.31 8.03
C PHE A 114 -14.19 -3.69 6.64
N VAL A 115 -13.33 -2.66 6.57
CA VAL A 115 -12.93 -2.03 5.30
C VAL A 115 -12.15 -3.01 4.42
N ALA A 116 -11.27 -3.81 5.01
CA ALA A 116 -10.54 -4.86 4.31
C ALA A 116 -11.48 -5.90 3.67
N LEU A 117 -12.52 -6.33 4.40
CA LEU A 117 -13.54 -7.24 3.90
C LEU A 117 -14.35 -6.64 2.74
N VAL A 118 -14.69 -5.35 2.82
CA VAL A 118 -15.31 -4.63 1.69
C VAL A 118 -14.39 -4.63 0.47
N GLY A 119 -13.09 -4.37 0.66
CA GLY A 119 -12.10 -4.47 -0.41
C GLY A 119 -12.05 -5.86 -1.08
N VAL A 120 -12.17 -6.93 -0.28
CA VAL A 120 -12.30 -8.30 -0.80
C VAL A 120 -13.58 -8.46 -1.62
N GLY A 121 -14.72 -7.94 -1.14
CA GLY A 121 -15.99 -7.96 -1.87
C GLY A 121 -15.91 -7.26 -3.22
N ILE A 122 -15.31 -6.06 -3.27
CA ILE A 122 -15.07 -5.32 -4.52
C ILE A 122 -14.23 -6.15 -5.49
N ALA A 123 -13.13 -6.74 -5.02
CA ALA A 123 -12.25 -7.55 -5.85
C ALA A 123 -12.90 -8.86 -6.32
N ALA A 124 -13.86 -9.41 -5.56
CA ALA A 124 -14.61 -10.59 -5.95
C ALA A 124 -15.63 -10.26 -7.06
N VAL A 125 -16.41 -9.18 -6.91
CA VAL A 125 -17.40 -8.76 -7.90
C VAL A 125 -16.76 -8.25 -9.18
N SER A 126 -15.58 -7.63 -9.10
CA SER A 126 -14.84 -7.16 -10.29
C SER A 126 -14.32 -8.28 -11.20
N LYS A 127 -14.51 -9.55 -10.82
CA LYS A 127 -14.13 -10.73 -11.61
C LYS A 127 -15.33 -11.45 -12.24
N LEU A 128 -16.54 -11.06 -11.87
CA LEU A 128 -17.79 -11.53 -12.46
C LEU A 128 -18.03 -10.83 -13.80
#